data_AF-X1NKW9-F1
#
_entry.id   AF-X1NKW9-F1
#
_cell.length_a   1.000
_cell.length_b   1.000
_cell.length_c   1.000
_cell.angle_alpha   90.00
_cell.angle_beta   90.00
_cell.angle_gamma   90.00
#
_symmetry.space_group_name_H-M   'P 1'
#
loop_
_entity.id
_entity.type
_entity.pdbx_description
1 polymer ?
#
loop_
_entity_poly.entity_id
_entity_poly.type
_entity_poly.pdbx_seq_one_letter_code
_entity_poly.pdbx_strand_id
1 'polypeptide(L)'
;GKMLTDEYDLVVLSVGLQPPELARKLNSNFGIKLNEHGFCWTDPFKPVESNKEGIFVCGPFTEPKDIPETVTQAGGAASKVLSLLSEVRGTLIKTREYPPEKDVTGQAPRIGIFICHCGTNIAGVVDVPRVVEYAKTLPDVVYVENNLYTCSNDTQEKIKNLIEEHNLNRVVVASCTPRTHEPLFRNTVREAGLNPYLFEMANIRDQCSWVHMHEPEKATQKPFDT
;
A
#
# COMPACT_ATOMS: atom_id res chain seq x y z
N GLY A 1 -4.04 -48.76 27.64
CA GLY A 1 -4.30 -47.35 28.01
C GLY A 1 -5.76 -47.21 28.37
N LYS A 2 -6.11 -46.40 29.38
CA LYS A 2 -7.50 -46.03 29.67
C LYS A 2 -7.94 -44.95 28.68
N MET A 3 -9.10 -45.11 28.07
CA MET A 3 -9.73 -44.08 27.23
C MET A 3 -10.30 -42.99 28.14
N LEU A 4 -10.06 -41.73 27.79
CA LEU A 4 -10.62 -40.55 28.46
C LEU A 4 -11.62 -39.88 27.52
N THR A 5 -12.68 -39.30 28.08
CA THR A 5 -13.75 -38.63 27.33
C THR A 5 -14.21 -37.43 28.13
N ASP A 6 -14.18 -36.25 27.50
CA ASP A 6 -14.59 -34.97 28.06
C ASP A 6 -15.46 -34.22 27.03
N GLU A 7 -16.42 -33.41 27.49
CA GLU A 7 -17.31 -32.60 26.64
C GLU A 7 -16.83 -31.14 26.58
N TYR A 8 -16.87 -30.54 25.38
CA TYR A 8 -16.46 -29.14 25.13
C TYR A 8 -17.42 -28.47 24.14
N ASP A 9 -17.67 -27.16 24.32
CA ASP A 9 -18.48 -26.36 23.38
C ASP A 9 -17.73 -26.02 22.08
N LEU A 10 -16.40 -25.93 22.14
CA LEU A 10 -15.53 -25.62 21.00
C LEU A 10 -14.19 -26.35 21.14
N VAL A 11 -13.73 -26.94 20.04
CA VAL A 11 -12.40 -27.53 19.92
C VAL A 11 -11.61 -26.75 18.88
N VAL A 12 -10.46 -26.18 19.28
CA VAL A 12 -9.55 -25.47 18.38
C VAL A 12 -8.36 -26.36 18.06
N LEU A 13 -8.17 -26.67 16.78
CA LEU A 13 -7.02 -27.44 16.30
C LEU A 13 -5.86 -26.49 16.01
N SER A 14 -4.76 -26.64 16.76
CA SER A 14 -3.51 -25.93 16.49
C SER A 14 -2.77 -26.62 15.35
N VAL A 15 -3.15 -26.28 14.11
CA VAL A 15 -2.57 -26.89 12.91
C VAL A 15 -1.13 -26.42 12.66
N GLY A 16 -0.29 -27.32 12.17
CA GLY A 16 1.09 -27.01 11.77
C GLY A 16 1.17 -26.31 10.40
N LEU A 17 2.38 -25.90 10.04
CA LEU A 17 2.69 -25.31 8.74
C LEU A 17 3.00 -26.40 7.71
N GLN A 18 2.49 -26.23 6.49
CA GLN A 18 2.79 -27.08 5.33
C GLN A 18 3.52 -26.26 4.27
N PRO A 19 4.36 -26.90 3.43
CA PRO A 19 5.01 -26.21 2.33
C PRO A 19 3.97 -25.65 1.34
N PRO A 20 4.25 -24.52 0.68
CA PRO A 20 3.33 -23.95 -0.29
C PRO A 20 3.18 -24.89 -1.50
N GLU A 21 1.98 -24.99 -2.08
CA GLU A 21 1.75 -25.80 -3.29
C GLU A 21 2.68 -25.40 -4.46
N LEU A 22 3.04 -24.11 -4.50
CA LEU A 22 3.96 -23.54 -5.48
C LEU A 22 5.39 -24.10 -5.37
N ALA A 23 5.79 -24.67 -4.22
CA ALA A 23 7.14 -25.20 -3.99
C ALA A 23 7.58 -26.20 -5.06
N ARG A 24 6.67 -27.10 -5.47
CA ARG A 24 6.94 -28.08 -6.53
C ARG A 24 7.17 -27.41 -7.89
N LYS A 25 6.40 -26.37 -8.21
CA LYS A 25 6.59 -25.61 -9.45
C LYS A 25 7.91 -24.84 -9.44
N LEU A 26 8.30 -24.27 -8.29
CA LEU A 26 9.60 -23.60 -8.14
C LEU A 26 10.76 -24.59 -8.34
N ASN A 27 10.64 -25.81 -7.81
CA ASN A 27 11.60 -26.88 -8.06
C ASN A 27 11.69 -27.20 -9.57
N SER A 28 10.57 -27.44 -10.24
CA SER A 28 10.55 -27.77 -11.67
C SER A 28 11.09 -26.64 -12.57
N ASN A 29 10.74 -25.39 -12.27
CA ASN A 29 11.09 -24.24 -13.11
C ASN A 29 12.52 -23.73 -12.87
N PHE A 30 12.97 -23.72 -11.61
CA PHE A 30 14.24 -23.08 -11.22
C PHE A 30 15.28 -24.08 -10.70
N GLY A 31 14.92 -25.36 -10.54
CA GLY A 31 15.80 -26.40 -10.02
C GLY A 31 16.14 -26.24 -8.53
N ILE A 32 15.29 -25.54 -7.78
CA ILE A 32 15.45 -25.34 -6.33
C ILE A 32 15.14 -26.66 -5.62
N LYS A 33 16.10 -27.19 -4.87
CA LYS A 33 15.97 -28.43 -4.11
C LYS A 33 14.99 -28.25 -2.96
N LEU A 34 14.10 -29.22 -2.76
CA LEU A 34 13.23 -29.29 -1.60
C LEU A 34 13.76 -30.31 -0.58
N ASN A 35 13.47 -30.12 0.70
CA ASN A 35 13.73 -31.09 1.75
C ASN A 35 12.64 -32.18 1.78
N GLU A 36 12.78 -33.17 2.67
CA GLU A 36 11.83 -34.29 2.80
C GLU A 36 10.41 -33.86 3.18
N HIS A 37 10.27 -32.68 3.76
CA HIS A 37 9.00 -32.08 4.14
C HIS A 37 8.42 -31.16 3.05
N GLY A 38 9.11 -30.98 1.91
CA GLY A 38 8.66 -30.17 0.78
C GLY A 38 8.98 -28.67 0.88
N PHE A 39 9.71 -28.23 1.90
CA PHE A 39 10.23 -26.85 2.02
C PHE A 39 11.52 -26.67 1.22
N CYS A 40 11.94 -25.43 1.00
CA CYS A 40 13.22 -25.14 0.34
C CYS A 40 14.39 -25.71 1.16
N TRP A 41 15.21 -26.54 0.54
CA TRP A 41 16.42 -27.04 1.17
C TRP A 41 17.48 -25.93 1.24
N THR A 42 18.12 -25.79 2.40
CA THR A 42 19.25 -24.88 2.63
C THR A 42 20.39 -25.63 3.31
N ASP A 43 21.61 -25.12 3.17
CA ASP A 43 22.77 -25.62 3.91
C ASP A 43 22.79 -24.97 5.31
N PRO A 44 23.09 -25.70 6.41
CA PRO A 44 23.16 -25.12 7.75
C PRO A 44 24.12 -23.93 7.88
N PHE A 45 25.18 -23.86 7.05
CA PHE A 45 26.12 -22.74 7.02
C PHE A 45 25.69 -21.62 6.05
N LYS A 46 24.65 -21.86 5.25
CA LYS A 46 24.06 -20.88 4.31
C LYS A 46 22.52 -20.88 4.40
N PRO A 47 21.95 -20.53 5.57
CA PRO A 47 20.52 -20.72 5.85
C PRO A 47 19.57 -19.83 5.03
N VAL A 48 20.11 -18.88 4.26
CA VAL A 48 19.36 -17.94 3.41
C VAL A 48 19.66 -18.11 1.92
N GLU A 49 20.44 -19.12 1.55
CA GLU A 49 20.81 -19.43 0.17
C GLU A 49 20.15 -20.76 -0.22
N SER A 50 19.59 -20.83 -1.42
CA SER A 50 19.16 -22.10 -1.99
C SER A 50 20.35 -22.90 -2.53
N ASN A 51 20.11 -24.08 -3.08
CA ASN A 51 21.13 -24.84 -3.82
C ASN A 51 21.54 -24.18 -5.17
N LYS A 52 20.87 -23.09 -5.56
CA LYS A 52 21.14 -22.36 -6.81
C LYS A 52 21.79 -21.01 -6.49
N GLU A 53 22.94 -20.77 -7.11
CA GLU A 53 23.64 -19.49 -7.00
C GLU A 53 22.75 -18.33 -7.47
N GLY A 54 22.79 -17.21 -6.75
CA GLY A 54 21.94 -16.05 -7.02
C GLY A 54 20.48 -16.19 -6.57
N ILE A 55 20.05 -17.37 -6.11
CA ILE A 55 18.71 -17.59 -5.57
C ILE A 55 18.76 -17.69 -4.04
N PHE A 56 18.21 -16.68 -3.40
CA PHE A 56 18.11 -16.55 -1.95
C PHE A 56 16.71 -16.91 -1.46
N VAL A 57 16.59 -17.34 -0.21
CA VAL A 57 15.33 -17.77 0.40
C VAL A 57 15.25 -17.28 1.84
N CYS A 58 14.05 -16.94 2.31
CA CYS A 58 13.81 -16.57 3.70
C CYS A 58 12.37 -16.91 4.11
N GLY A 59 12.13 -16.91 5.42
CA GLY A 59 10.79 -17.07 5.99
C GLY A 59 10.30 -18.51 5.98
N PRO A 60 8.98 -18.73 6.15
CA PRO A 60 8.40 -20.06 6.34
C PRO A 60 8.57 -21.03 5.18
N PHE A 61 9.06 -20.58 4.02
CA PHE A 61 9.36 -21.47 2.90
C PHE A 61 10.60 -22.35 3.15
N THR A 62 11.51 -21.98 4.06
CA THR A 62 12.66 -22.84 4.43
C THR A 62 12.29 -23.91 5.45
N GLU A 63 11.38 -23.59 6.37
CA GLU A 63 10.89 -24.46 7.46
C GLU A 63 9.82 -23.69 8.29
N PRO A 64 8.99 -24.37 9.09
CA PRO A 64 8.13 -23.72 10.07
C PRO A 64 8.94 -22.86 11.04
N LYS A 65 8.57 -21.59 11.21
CA LYS A 65 9.27 -20.64 12.08
C LYS A 65 8.36 -19.50 12.53
N ASP A 66 8.79 -18.76 13.54
CA ASP A 66 8.07 -17.61 14.05
C ASP A 66 8.38 -16.29 13.30
N ILE A 67 7.75 -15.21 13.75
CA ILE A 67 7.92 -13.88 13.14
C ILE A 67 9.34 -13.35 13.35
N PRO A 68 9.92 -13.32 14.57
CA PRO A 68 11.30 -12.90 14.78
C PRO A 68 12.33 -13.61 13.90
N GLU A 69 12.25 -14.93 13.78
CA GLU A 69 13.15 -15.72 12.94
C GLU A 69 12.98 -15.38 11.46
N THR A 70 11.73 -15.20 11.01
CA THR A 70 11.41 -14.77 9.65
C THR A 70 12.03 -13.41 9.32
N VAL A 71 11.89 -12.43 10.21
CA VAL A 71 12.47 -11.09 10.03
C VAL A 71 14.00 -11.16 9.97
N THR A 72 14.61 -11.98 10.82
CA THR A 72 16.06 -12.18 10.86
C THR A 72 16.57 -12.79 9.55
N GLN A 73 15.92 -13.86 9.06
CA GLN A 73 16.29 -14.45 7.76
C GLN A 73 16.08 -13.49 6.60
N ALA A 74 15.01 -12.70 6.61
CA ALA A 74 14.75 -11.71 5.56
C ALA A 74 15.88 -10.67 5.48
N GLY A 75 16.36 -10.17 6.63
CA GLY A 75 17.52 -9.29 6.71
C GLY A 75 18.79 -9.96 6.18
N GLY A 76 19.03 -11.23 6.54
CA GLY A 76 20.17 -12.01 6.05
C GLY A 76 20.16 -12.21 4.53
N ALA A 77 19.01 -12.59 3.97
CA ALA A 77 18.83 -12.75 2.53
C ALA A 77 19.05 -11.41 1.79
N ALA A 78 18.46 -10.32 2.28
CA ALA A 78 18.64 -8.99 1.71
C ALA A 78 20.12 -8.56 1.74
N SER A 79 20.83 -8.81 2.84
CA SER A 79 22.26 -8.50 2.95
C SER A 79 23.08 -9.24 1.90
N LYS A 80 22.81 -10.53 1.68
CA LYS A 80 23.52 -11.34 0.66
C LYS A 80 23.26 -10.83 -0.75
N VAL A 81 22.00 -10.51 -1.06
CA VAL A 81 21.62 -9.89 -2.35
C VAL A 81 22.35 -8.56 -2.55
N LEU A 82 22.41 -7.71 -1.51
CA LEU A 82 23.11 -6.43 -1.59
C LEU A 82 24.62 -6.59 -1.75
N SER A 83 25.24 -7.59 -1.11
CA SER A 83 26.65 -7.91 -1.33
C SER A 83 26.91 -8.31 -2.78
N LEU A 84 26.04 -9.15 -3.36
CA LEU A 84 26.12 -9.57 -4.77
C LEU A 84 25.97 -8.38 -5.73
N LEU A 85 25.08 -7.42 -5.42
CA LEU A 85 24.79 -6.27 -6.26
C LEU A 85 25.64 -5.02 -5.95
N SER A 86 26.66 -5.15 -5.10
CA SER A 86 27.41 -4.02 -4.56
C SER A 86 28.08 -3.16 -5.64
N GLU A 87 28.68 -3.79 -6.65
CA GLU A 87 29.39 -3.10 -7.75
C GLU A 87 28.46 -2.30 -8.68
N VAL A 88 27.19 -2.70 -8.77
CA VAL A 88 26.18 -2.07 -9.63
C VAL A 88 25.18 -1.24 -8.83
N ARG A 89 25.45 -0.98 -7.55
CA ARG A 89 24.53 -0.23 -6.70
C ARG A 89 24.30 1.17 -7.27
N GLY A 90 23.04 1.45 -7.59
CA GLY A 90 22.61 2.76 -8.05
C GLY A 90 22.76 3.01 -9.56
N THR A 91 23.32 2.08 -10.33
CA THR A 91 23.53 2.25 -11.79
C THR A 91 22.21 2.33 -12.58
N LEU A 92 21.13 1.76 -12.03
CA LEU A 92 19.79 1.81 -12.61
C LEU A 92 18.89 2.88 -11.98
N ILE A 93 19.42 3.73 -11.09
CA ILE A 93 18.65 4.86 -10.56
C ILE A 93 18.49 5.88 -11.68
N LYS A 94 17.25 6.06 -12.13
CA LYS A 94 16.88 7.20 -12.98
C LYS A 94 16.47 8.35 -12.06
N THR A 95 17.11 9.50 -12.22
CA THR A 95 16.60 10.74 -11.63
C THR A 95 15.21 10.99 -12.20
N ARG A 96 14.22 11.22 -11.33
CA ARG A 96 12.88 11.62 -11.79
C ARG A 96 12.98 13.02 -12.42
N GLU A 97 12.70 13.09 -13.70
CA GLU A 97 12.49 14.35 -14.41
C GLU A 97 11.03 14.74 -14.28
N TYR A 98 10.78 15.96 -13.78
CA TYR A 98 9.43 16.52 -13.69
C TYR A 98 9.23 17.49 -14.85
N PRO A 99 8.00 17.60 -15.40
CA PRO A 99 7.71 18.65 -16.36
C PRO A 99 7.91 20.04 -15.73
N PRO A 100 8.12 21.09 -16.54
CA PRO A 100 8.17 22.46 -16.06
C PRO A 100 6.91 22.81 -15.25
N GLU A 101 7.11 23.54 -14.16
CA GLU A 101 5.99 24.00 -13.32
C GLU A 101 5.11 24.97 -14.13
N LYS A 102 3.80 24.71 -14.12
CA LYS A 102 2.79 25.56 -14.74
C LYS A 102 2.62 26.82 -13.89
N ASP A 103 2.82 27.99 -14.49
CA ASP A 103 2.51 29.26 -13.84
C ASP A 103 1.00 29.47 -13.79
N VAL A 104 0.46 29.47 -12.57
CA VAL A 104 -0.97 29.67 -12.28
C VAL A 104 -1.23 31.01 -11.59
N THR A 105 -0.25 31.92 -11.58
CA THR A 105 -0.35 33.23 -10.97
C THR A 105 -1.48 34.04 -11.60
N GLY A 106 -2.34 34.64 -10.77
CA GLY A 106 -3.46 35.45 -11.24
C GLY A 106 -4.65 34.66 -11.81
N GLN A 107 -4.58 33.33 -11.87
CA GLN A 107 -5.70 32.49 -12.28
C GLN A 107 -6.67 32.27 -11.09
N ALA A 108 -7.97 32.22 -11.38
CA ALA A 108 -8.97 31.80 -10.39
C ALA A 108 -8.71 30.34 -9.97
N PRO A 109 -9.00 29.95 -8.71
CA PRO A 109 -8.83 28.56 -8.29
C PRO A 109 -9.70 27.62 -9.13
N ARG A 110 -9.13 26.47 -9.46
CA ARG A 110 -9.77 25.36 -10.19
C ARG A 110 -9.41 24.09 -9.45
N ILE A 111 -10.26 23.73 -8.51
CA ILE A 111 -9.98 22.71 -7.50
C ILE A 111 -10.50 21.36 -7.98
N GLY A 112 -9.63 20.35 -7.98
CA GLY A 112 -10.03 18.95 -8.09
C GLY A 112 -9.98 18.28 -6.73
N ILE A 113 -11.08 17.65 -6.31
CA ILE A 113 -11.19 16.93 -5.04
C ILE A 113 -11.25 15.43 -5.30
N PHE A 114 -10.38 14.66 -4.66
CA PHE A 114 -10.30 13.21 -4.81
C PHE A 114 -10.61 12.53 -3.48
N ILE A 115 -11.75 11.85 -3.39
CA ILE A 115 -12.25 11.29 -2.13
C ILE A 115 -12.00 9.78 -2.12
N CYS A 116 -11.33 9.30 -1.08
CA CYS A 116 -10.89 7.91 -0.95
C CYS A 116 -11.86 7.08 -0.09
N HIS A 117 -12.13 5.84 -0.51
CA HIS A 117 -12.84 4.84 0.32
C HIS A 117 -11.91 4.13 1.29
N CYS A 118 -10.65 3.93 0.89
CA CYS A 118 -9.67 3.13 1.63
C CYS A 118 -10.22 1.74 1.97
N GLY A 119 -10.88 1.10 0.99
CA GLY A 119 -11.65 -0.12 1.22
C GLY A 119 -12.82 0.15 2.16
N THR A 120 -12.89 -0.58 3.28
CA THR A 120 -13.89 -0.37 4.33
C THR A 120 -13.44 0.61 5.42
N ASN A 121 -12.21 1.13 5.36
CA ASN A 121 -11.68 1.97 6.44
C ASN A 121 -12.35 3.35 6.50
N ILE A 122 -12.70 3.94 5.35
CA ILE A 122 -13.47 5.20 5.31
C ILE A 122 -14.91 4.86 4.95
N ALA A 123 -15.13 4.17 3.82
CA ALA A 123 -16.48 3.88 3.32
C ALA A 123 -17.31 2.93 4.21
N GLY A 124 -16.70 2.26 5.20
CA GLY A 124 -17.44 1.49 6.19
C GLY A 124 -18.13 2.33 7.27
N VAL A 125 -17.80 3.62 7.38
CA VAL A 125 -18.34 4.53 8.41
C VAL A 125 -18.85 5.84 7.79
N VAL A 126 -18.10 6.41 6.85
CA VAL A 126 -18.44 7.67 6.18
C VAL A 126 -19.18 7.36 4.87
N ASP A 127 -20.31 8.01 4.64
CA ASP A 127 -21.02 7.97 3.35
C ASP A 127 -20.24 8.78 2.31
N VAL A 128 -19.28 8.12 1.67
CA VAL A 128 -18.42 8.74 0.64
C VAL A 128 -19.23 9.32 -0.53
N PRO A 129 -20.24 8.64 -1.10
CA PRO A 129 -21.12 9.23 -2.12
C PRO A 129 -21.71 10.57 -1.71
N ARG A 130 -22.22 10.69 -0.47
CA ARG A 130 -22.77 11.97 0.02
C ARG A 130 -21.69 13.06 0.14
N VAL A 131 -20.49 12.71 0.57
CA VAL A 131 -19.35 13.65 0.63
C VAL A 131 -18.93 14.11 -0.77
N VAL A 132 -18.97 13.22 -1.76
CA VAL A 132 -18.74 13.57 -3.17
C VAL A 132 -19.76 14.58 -3.67
N GLU A 133 -21.06 14.37 -3.41
CA GLU A 133 -22.11 15.30 -3.82
C GLU A 133 -21.98 16.65 -3.12
N TYR A 134 -21.64 16.68 -1.83
CA TYR A 134 -21.35 17.91 -1.11
C TYR A 134 -20.15 18.66 -1.70
N ALA A 135 -19.04 17.96 -1.93
CA ALA A 135 -17.81 18.57 -2.45
C ALA A 135 -18.01 19.27 -3.80
N LYS A 136 -18.92 18.77 -4.65
CA LYS A 136 -19.28 19.41 -5.93
C LYS A 136 -19.96 20.78 -5.77
N THR A 137 -20.53 21.07 -4.61
CA THR A 137 -21.23 22.34 -4.33
C THR A 137 -20.31 23.44 -3.81
N LEU A 138 -19.06 23.10 -3.46
CA LEU A 138 -18.09 24.03 -2.91
C LEU A 138 -17.59 25.03 -3.99
N PRO A 139 -17.28 26.28 -3.60
CA PRO A 139 -16.76 27.27 -4.54
C PRO A 139 -15.46 26.81 -5.18
N ASP A 140 -15.26 27.19 -6.44
CA ASP A 140 -14.06 26.90 -7.24
C ASP A 140 -13.74 25.41 -7.50
N VAL A 141 -14.58 24.49 -7.00
CA VAL A 141 -14.47 23.06 -7.31
C VAL A 141 -14.98 22.81 -8.71
N VAL A 142 -14.09 22.35 -9.57
CA VAL A 142 -14.39 22.06 -10.98
C VAL A 142 -14.50 20.57 -11.26
N TYR A 143 -13.95 19.73 -10.38
CA TYR A 143 -14.01 18.28 -10.51
C TYR A 143 -13.99 17.59 -9.15
N VAL A 144 -14.79 16.54 -8.99
CA VAL A 144 -14.76 15.66 -7.82
C VAL A 144 -14.73 14.22 -8.28
N GLU A 145 -13.72 13.49 -7.81
CA GLU A 145 -13.52 12.08 -8.11
C GLU A 145 -13.80 11.21 -6.89
N ASN A 146 -14.30 10.01 -7.17
CA ASN A 146 -14.61 9.01 -6.17
C ASN A 146 -13.74 7.75 -6.37
N ASN A 147 -12.76 7.53 -5.50
CA ASN A 147 -11.74 6.50 -5.68
C ASN A 147 -11.77 5.44 -4.57
N LEU A 148 -11.61 4.17 -4.95
CA LEU A 148 -11.50 3.08 -3.97
C LEU A 148 -10.20 3.20 -3.15
N TYR A 149 -9.08 3.45 -3.82
CA TYR A 149 -7.76 3.64 -3.21
C TYR A 149 -6.99 4.78 -3.91
N THR A 150 -7.11 6.01 -3.41
CA THR A 150 -6.48 7.17 -4.07
C THR A 150 -4.95 7.09 -4.17
N CYS A 151 -4.30 6.34 -3.28
CA CYS A 151 -2.85 6.15 -3.29
C CYS A 151 -2.35 5.08 -4.29
N SER A 152 -3.24 4.35 -4.97
CA SER A 152 -2.83 3.31 -5.92
C SER A 152 -2.16 3.92 -7.16
N ASN A 153 -1.28 3.16 -7.82
CA ASN A 153 -0.53 3.65 -8.98
C ASN A 153 -1.45 4.06 -10.14
N ASP A 154 -2.48 3.26 -10.41
CA ASP A 154 -3.51 3.53 -11.41
C ASP A 154 -4.28 4.83 -11.10
N THR A 155 -4.61 5.07 -9.82
CA THR A 155 -5.31 6.31 -9.44
C THR A 155 -4.39 7.52 -9.51
N GLN A 156 -3.09 7.37 -9.20
CA GLN A 156 -2.12 8.46 -9.37
C GLN A 156 -1.98 8.88 -10.84
N GLU A 157 -1.91 7.92 -11.78
CA GLU A 157 -1.95 8.23 -13.21
C GLU A 157 -3.26 8.94 -13.60
N LYS A 158 -4.40 8.47 -13.07
CA LYS A 158 -5.70 9.11 -13.30
C LYS A 158 -5.73 10.56 -12.79
N ILE A 159 -5.20 10.84 -11.59
CA ILE A 159 -5.11 12.19 -11.04
C ILE A 159 -4.33 13.11 -11.98
N LYS A 160 -3.18 12.65 -12.51
CA LYS A 160 -2.37 13.43 -13.46
C LYS A 160 -3.15 13.78 -14.72
N ASN A 161 -3.83 12.80 -15.31
CA ASN A 161 -4.65 13.02 -16.51
C ASN A 161 -5.80 13.99 -16.23
N LEU A 162 -6.47 13.87 -15.09
CA LEU A 162 -7.58 14.74 -14.71
C LEU A 162 -7.13 16.18 -14.40
N ILE A 163 -5.91 16.36 -13.87
CA ILE A 163 -5.29 17.68 -13.71
C ILE A 163 -5.17 18.37 -15.06
N GLU A 164 -4.74 17.65 -16.09
CA GLU A 164 -4.62 18.19 -17.44
C GLU A 164 -5.98 18.40 -18.11
N GLU A 165 -6.85 17.38 -18.08
CA GLU A 165 -8.16 17.37 -18.73
C GLU A 165 -9.06 18.51 -18.23
N HIS A 166 -9.10 18.71 -16.91
CA HIS A 166 -9.94 19.74 -16.29
C HIS A 166 -9.20 21.07 -16.05
N ASN A 167 -7.94 21.17 -16.48
CA ASN A 167 -7.08 22.32 -16.22
C ASN A 167 -7.11 22.72 -14.73
N LEU A 168 -6.88 21.75 -13.85
CA LEU A 168 -6.85 21.96 -12.41
C LEU A 168 -5.59 22.74 -12.03
N ASN A 169 -5.74 23.67 -11.08
CA ASN A 169 -4.60 24.40 -10.52
C ASN A 169 -4.49 24.25 -8.99
N ARG A 170 -5.43 23.53 -8.36
CA ARG A 170 -5.39 23.12 -6.96
C ARG A 170 -5.90 21.68 -6.85
N VAL A 171 -5.32 20.89 -5.96
CA VAL A 171 -5.73 19.50 -5.74
C VAL A 171 -5.97 19.26 -4.26
N VAL A 172 -7.11 18.68 -3.91
CA VAL A 172 -7.41 18.22 -2.56
C VAL A 172 -7.61 16.72 -2.58
N VAL A 173 -6.96 16.00 -1.67
CA VAL A 173 -7.25 14.57 -1.46
C VAL A 173 -7.85 14.38 -0.08
N ALA A 174 -9.10 13.91 -0.02
CA ALA A 174 -9.76 13.54 1.23
C ALA A 174 -9.52 12.04 1.50
N SER A 175 -8.58 11.73 2.40
CA SER A 175 -8.21 10.35 2.69
C SER A 175 -7.62 10.15 4.11
N CYS A 176 -6.41 9.63 4.18
CA CYS A 176 -5.67 9.29 5.39
C CYS A 176 -4.85 10.47 5.94
N THR A 177 -3.98 10.20 6.92
CA THR A 177 -3.08 11.22 7.46
C THR A 177 -2.05 11.73 6.42
N PRO A 178 -1.79 13.06 6.38
CA PRO A 178 -0.73 13.63 5.53
C PRO A 178 0.65 13.07 5.85
N ARG A 179 0.90 12.66 7.10
CA ARG A 179 2.18 12.07 7.52
C ARG A 179 2.60 10.84 6.71
N THR A 180 1.64 10.11 6.15
CA THR A 180 1.93 8.87 5.40
C THR A 180 2.03 9.13 3.91
N HIS A 181 1.04 9.82 3.32
CA HIS A 181 0.89 9.88 1.85
C HIS A 181 0.94 11.29 1.25
N GLU A 182 1.09 12.37 2.02
CA GLU A 182 1.29 13.71 1.45
C GLU A 182 2.49 13.76 0.49
N PRO A 183 3.68 13.20 0.81
CA PRO A 183 4.79 13.19 -0.14
C PRO A 183 4.48 12.45 -1.45
N LEU A 184 3.61 11.45 -1.40
CA LEU A 184 3.18 10.71 -2.59
C LEU A 184 2.37 11.62 -3.51
N PHE A 185 1.29 12.22 -2.98
CA PHE A 185 0.41 13.08 -3.78
C PHE A 185 1.09 14.37 -4.24
N ARG A 186 1.99 14.95 -3.44
CA ARG A 186 2.83 16.07 -3.87
C ARG A 186 3.69 15.71 -5.07
N ASN A 187 4.24 14.49 -5.10
CA ASN A 187 4.96 14.02 -6.28
C ASN A 187 4.02 13.80 -7.47
N THR A 188 2.83 13.23 -7.26
CA THR A 188 1.82 13.03 -8.31
C THR A 188 1.41 14.34 -8.98
N VAL A 189 1.09 15.39 -8.22
CA VAL A 189 0.71 16.70 -8.80
C VAL A 189 1.90 17.36 -9.50
N ARG A 190 3.12 17.17 -8.97
CA ARG A 190 4.34 17.68 -9.59
C ARG A 190 4.65 16.99 -10.92
N GLU A 191 4.37 15.70 -11.03
CA GLU A 191 4.44 14.96 -12.29
C GLU A 191 3.42 15.45 -13.32
N ALA A 192 2.33 16.09 -12.90
CA ALA A 192 1.38 16.79 -13.77
C ALA A 192 1.75 18.26 -14.05
N GLY A 193 2.92 18.71 -13.57
CA GLY A 193 3.43 20.08 -13.74
C GLY A 193 2.84 21.10 -12.77
N LEU A 194 2.11 20.70 -11.73
CA LEU A 194 1.65 21.63 -10.70
C LEU A 194 2.70 21.78 -9.59
N ASN A 195 2.75 22.97 -9.00
CA ASN A 195 3.53 23.20 -7.80
C ASN A 195 3.05 22.26 -6.66
N PRO A 196 3.94 21.51 -5.99
CA PRO A 196 3.55 20.55 -4.94
C PRO A 196 2.88 21.18 -3.71
N TYR A 197 2.96 22.50 -3.54
CA TYR A 197 2.29 23.24 -2.46
C TYR A 197 0.90 23.77 -2.86
N LEU A 198 0.45 23.49 -4.07
CA LEU A 198 -0.94 23.68 -4.51
C LEU A 198 -1.79 22.42 -4.29
N PHE A 199 -1.29 21.52 -3.44
CA PHE A 199 -1.92 20.31 -2.99
C PHE A 199 -2.25 20.41 -1.49
N GLU A 200 -3.46 19.98 -1.11
CA GLU A 200 -3.91 19.90 0.27
C GLU A 200 -4.50 18.52 0.57
N MET A 201 -4.43 18.09 1.84
CA MET A 201 -4.91 16.77 2.24
C MET A 201 -5.87 16.85 3.42
N ALA A 202 -7.13 16.50 3.19
CA ALA A 202 -8.15 16.39 4.22
C ALA A 202 -8.14 14.99 4.84
N ASN A 203 -7.88 14.91 6.15
CA ASN A 203 -7.80 13.63 6.86
C ASN A 203 -9.19 13.18 7.34
N ILE A 204 -9.87 12.39 6.51
CA ILE A 204 -11.21 11.85 6.81
C ILE A 204 -11.18 10.39 7.30
N ARG A 205 -9.99 9.82 7.48
CA ARG A 205 -9.83 8.46 8.03
C ARG A 205 -9.43 8.50 9.50
N ASP A 206 -8.18 8.83 9.76
CA ASP A 206 -7.56 8.78 11.07
C ASP A 206 -8.20 9.81 12.03
N GLN A 207 -8.67 10.94 11.50
CA GLN A 207 -9.35 11.99 12.27
C GLN A 207 -10.87 11.99 12.09
N CYS A 208 -11.45 11.03 11.37
CA CYS A 208 -12.90 10.93 11.23
C CYS A 208 -13.40 9.48 11.27
N SER A 209 -13.31 8.71 10.19
CA SER A 209 -13.94 7.38 10.12
C SER A 209 -13.52 6.43 11.26
N TRP A 210 -12.22 6.39 11.61
CA TRP A 210 -11.71 5.50 12.65
C TRP A 210 -12.08 5.91 14.08
N VAL A 211 -12.28 7.20 14.32
CA VAL A 211 -12.61 7.72 15.66
C VAL A 211 -14.12 7.86 15.90
N HIS A 212 -14.93 7.75 14.84
CA HIS A 212 -16.38 7.92 14.86
C HIS A 212 -17.15 6.68 14.36
N MET A 213 -16.57 5.48 14.50
CA MET A 213 -17.16 4.23 13.97
C MET A 213 -18.58 3.94 14.46
N HIS A 214 -18.94 4.44 15.64
CA HIS A 214 -20.25 4.26 16.25
C HIS A 214 -21.20 5.44 15.99
N GLU A 215 -20.76 6.47 15.27
CA GLU A 215 -21.55 7.65 14.93
C GLU A 215 -21.48 7.98 13.42
N PRO A 216 -21.90 7.05 12.50
CA PRO A 216 -21.71 7.19 11.05
C PRO A 216 -22.28 8.48 10.44
N GLU A 217 -23.43 8.94 10.92
CA GLU A 217 -24.05 10.18 10.44
C GLU A 217 -23.19 11.41 10.79
N LYS A 218 -22.67 11.48 12.02
CA LYS A 218 -21.75 12.55 12.43
C LYS A 218 -20.40 12.44 11.73
N ALA A 219 -19.91 11.22 11.52
CA ALA A 219 -18.70 10.97 10.74
C ALA A 219 -18.84 11.45 9.29
N THR A 220 -20.02 11.30 8.70
CA THR A 220 -20.34 11.77 7.34
C THR A 220 -20.47 13.29 7.27
N GLN A 221 -21.05 13.91 8.30
CA GLN A 221 -21.22 15.36 8.35
C GLN A 221 -19.90 16.10 8.61
N LYS A 222 -19.01 15.54 9.43
CA LYS A 222 -17.75 16.19 9.83
C LYS A 222 -16.88 16.67 8.64
N PRO A 223 -16.69 15.91 7.55
CA PRO A 223 -16.00 16.37 6.35
C PRO A 223 -16.62 17.62 5.70
N PHE A 224 -17.87 17.98 5.98
CA PHE A 224 -18.50 19.17 5.42
C PHE A 224 -18.01 20.45 6.11
N ASP A 225 -17.56 20.34 7.35
CA ASP A 225 -17.15 21.45 8.21
C ASP A 225 -15.64 21.79 8.10
N THR A 226 -14.89 21.05 7.29
CA THR A 226 -13.43 21.17 7.06
C THR A 226 -13.12 21.39 5.61
#